data_AF-A0A091K2W1-F1
#
_entry.id   AF-A0A091K2W1-F1
#
_cell.length_a   1.000
_cell.length_b   1.000
_cell.length_c   1.000
_cell.angle_alpha   90.00
_cell.angle_beta   90.00
_cell.angle_gamma   90.00
#
_symmetry.space_group_name_H-M   'P 1'
#
loop_
_entity.id
_entity.type
_entity.pdbx_description
1 polymer ?
#
loop_
_entity_poly.entity_id
_entity_poly.type
_entity_poly.pdbx_seq_one_letter_code
_entity_poly.pdbx_strand_id
1 'polypeptide(L)'
;VMKLNPQQAPLYGDSVITVQLTEEDKVEDDVVFYLVFTGSTVQHCTSTRKVNPGSLETISPGHDCCETVKVALCASREGHPVLVVAEESFQFVQDEAYDAAQFLATCAGNQQALNFTRFLDRSRPPAADVDFLDEKVALAFRHLKLPAEWNVLGADQSL
;
A
#
# COMPACT_ATOMS: atom_id res chain seq x y z
N VAL A 1 -18.46 13.14 7.89
CA VAL A 1 -16.98 12.94 7.93
C VAL A 1 -16.75 11.48 7.65
N MET A 2 -16.10 11.14 6.53
CA MET A 2 -15.82 9.75 6.17
C MET A 2 -14.78 9.15 7.10
N LYS A 3 -14.78 7.82 7.27
CA LYS A 3 -13.70 7.11 7.98
C LYS A 3 -13.06 6.07 7.10
N LEU A 4 -11.73 6.06 7.07
CA LEU A 4 -10.92 5.07 6.35
C LEU A 4 -10.43 4.00 7.32
N ASN A 5 -10.61 2.73 6.98
CA ASN A 5 -10.14 1.60 7.78
C ASN A 5 -9.46 0.55 6.89
N PRO A 6 -8.16 0.25 7.09
CA PRO A 6 -7.24 0.94 8.01
C PRO A 6 -7.00 2.40 7.60
N GLN A 7 -6.42 3.22 8.50
CA GLN A 7 -6.04 4.62 8.21
C GLN A 7 -4.59 4.75 7.70
N GLN A 8 -3.94 3.61 7.46
CA GLN A 8 -2.60 3.54 6.89
C GLN A 8 -2.47 2.35 5.94
N ALA A 9 -1.55 2.45 4.99
CA ALA A 9 -1.13 1.34 4.13
C ALA A 9 0.39 1.37 3.91
N PRO A 10 1.00 0.22 3.61
CA PRO A 10 2.40 0.16 3.26
C PRO A 10 2.68 0.87 1.93
N LEU A 11 3.93 1.30 1.73
CA LEU A 11 4.37 1.97 0.49
C LEU A 11 4.07 1.16 -0.77
N TYR A 12 4.11 -0.17 -0.71
CA TYR A 12 3.84 -1.03 -1.86
C TYR A 12 2.35 -1.19 -2.21
N GLY A 13 1.45 -0.58 -1.42
CA GLY A 13 0.02 -0.60 -1.66
C GLY A 13 -0.62 -1.95 -1.33
N ASP A 14 -1.60 -2.34 -2.15
CA ASP A 14 -2.26 -3.65 -2.11
C ASP A 14 -3.00 -3.98 -0.80
N SER A 15 -3.40 -2.94 -0.04
CA SER A 15 -4.21 -3.08 1.17
C SER A 15 -5.66 -2.72 0.88
N VAL A 16 -6.59 -3.56 1.31
CA VAL A 16 -8.02 -3.23 1.25
C VAL A 16 -8.32 -2.11 2.23
N ILE A 17 -8.84 -0.99 1.73
CA ILE A 17 -9.34 0.13 2.52
C ILE A 17 -10.86 0.14 2.46
N THR A 18 -11.49 0.07 3.62
CA THR A 18 -12.92 0.28 3.80
C THR A 18 -13.19 1.77 4.08
N VAL A 19 -14.08 2.37 3.30
CA VAL A 19 -14.60 3.72 3.53
C VAL A 19 -15.96 3.59 4.19
N GLN A 20 -16.10 4.10 5.40
CA GLN A 20 -17.41 4.24 6.05
C GLN A 20 -17.99 5.62 5.74
N LEU A 21 -19.18 5.62 5.15
CA LEU A 21 -19.93 6.80 4.78
C LEU A 21 -20.82 7.24 5.95
N THR A 22 -21.03 8.55 6.10
CA THR A 22 -21.98 9.08 7.08
C THR A 22 -23.43 8.91 6.59
N GLU A 23 -24.42 8.93 7.50
CA GLU A 23 -25.86 8.72 7.15
C GLU A 23 -26.38 9.70 6.08
N GLU A 24 -25.76 10.86 5.92
CA GLU A 24 -26.05 11.88 4.91
C GLU A 24 -25.48 11.54 3.51
N ASP A 25 -24.58 10.55 3.42
CA ASP A 25 -23.84 10.18 2.21
C ASP A 25 -24.25 8.78 1.66
N LYS A 26 -25.47 8.32 1.98
CA LYS A 26 -25.95 7.00 1.52
C LYS A 26 -25.91 6.93 -0.01
N VAL A 27 -25.30 5.85 -0.50
CA VAL A 27 -24.98 5.69 -1.92
C VAL A 27 -26.24 5.43 -2.74
N GLU A 28 -26.62 6.40 -3.58
CA GLU A 28 -27.52 6.21 -4.71
C GLU A 28 -26.85 5.31 -5.77
N ASP A 29 -27.63 4.50 -6.49
CA ASP A 29 -27.08 3.48 -7.39
C ASP A 29 -26.49 4.05 -8.70
N ASP A 30 -26.75 5.32 -9.04
CA ASP A 30 -26.22 6.00 -10.23
C ASP A 30 -24.98 6.86 -9.95
N VAL A 31 -24.45 6.81 -8.72
CA VAL A 31 -23.24 7.54 -8.32
C VAL A 31 -22.04 6.61 -8.24
N VAL A 32 -20.97 6.97 -8.94
CA VAL A 32 -19.67 6.28 -8.87
C VAL A 32 -18.72 7.08 -7.97
N PHE A 33 -18.14 6.41 -7.00
CA PHE A 33 -17.21 7.02 -6.06
C PHE A 33 -15.75 6.68 -6.37
N TYR A 34 -14.88 7.68 -6.19
CA TYR A 34 -13.44 7.57 -6.33
C TYR A 34 -12.75 8.10 -5.09
N LEU A 35 -11.60 7.53 -4.74
CA LEU A 35 -10.70 8.11 -3.74
C LEU A 35 -9.49 8.72 -4.42
N VAL A 36 -9.24 10.00 -4.10
CA VAL A 36 -8.09 10.76 -4.58
C VAL A 36 -7.13 11.01 -3.42
N PHE A 37 -5.98 10.35 -3.44
CA PHE A 37 -4.90 10.51 -2.47
C PHE A 37 -3.93 11.57 -2.98
N THR A 38 -3.70 12.63 -2.21
CA THR A 38 -2.82 13.73 -2.58
C THR A 38 -1.68 13.82 -1.58
N GLY A 39 -0.49 13.36 -2.00
CA GLY A 39 0.76 13.48 -1.25
C GLY A 39 1.60 14.66 -1.72
N SER A 40 2.83 14.69 -1.25
CA SER A 40 3.80 15.76 -1.50
C SER A 40 4.33 15.78 -2.94
N THR A 41 4.53 14.60 -3.53
CA THR A 41 5.15 14.41 -4.87
C THR A 41 4.20 13.78 -5.88
N VAL A 42 3.22 13.00 -5.41
CA VAL A 42 2.33 12.21 -6.27
C VAL A 42 0.88 12.31 -5.85
N GLN A 43 -0.02 12.15 -6.82
CA GLN A 43 -1.46 12.08 -6.61
C GLN A 43 -1.99 10.78 -7.24
N HIS A 44 -2.78 10.03 -6.49
CA HIS A 44 -3.37 8.77 -6.93
C HIS A 44 -4.89 8.88 -6.99
N CYS A 45 -5.50 8.29 -8.01
CA CYS A 45 -6.95 8.14 -8.12
C CYS A 45 -7.30 6.66 -8.20
N THR A 46 -8.17 6.19 -7.30
CA THR A 46 -8.61 4.79 -7.24
C THR A 46 -10.12 4.71 -7.34
N SER A 47 -10.62 3.73 -8.09
CA SER A 47 -12.04 3.39 -8.13
C SER A 47 -12.47 2.69 -6.84
N THR A 48 -13.69 2.92 -6.40
CA THR A 48 -14.26 2.19 -5.26
C THR A 48 -15.28 1.15 -5.71
N ARG A 49 -15.51 0.14 -4.87
CA ARG A 49 -16.58 -0.85 -5.00
C ARG A 49 -17.56 -0.67 -3.84
N LYS A 50 -18.85 -0.53 -4.13
CA LYS A 50 -19.92 -0.53 -3.12
C LYS A 50 -20.04 -1.93 -2.52
N VAL A 51 -19.92 -2.04 -1.20
CA VAL A 51 -20.14 -3.30 -0.46
C VAL A 51 -21.53 -3.34 0.15
N ASN A 52 -21.97 -2.21 0.70
CA ASN A 52 -23.33 -2.00 1.20
C ASN A 52 -23.67 -0.49 1.15
N PRO A 53 -24.89 -0.06 1.49
CA PRO A 53 -25.30 1.34 1.37
C PRO A 53 -24.43 2.35 2.15
N GLY A 54 -23.73 1.90 3.21
CA GLY A 54 -22.91 2.75 4.07
C GLY A 54 -21.40 2.49 3.96
N SER A 55 -20.95 1.59 3.07
CA SER A 55 -19.53 1.29 2.94
C SER A 55 -19.07 0.99 1.52
N LEU A 56 -17.90 1.53 1.21
CA LEU A 56 -17.14 1.28 -0.01
C LEU A 56 -15.83 0.57 0.32
N GLU A 57 -15.27 -0.14 -0.66
CA GLU A 57 -13.92 -0.69 -0.60
C GLU A 57 -13.08 -0.16 -1.77
N THR A 58 -11.80 0.05 -1.53
CA THR A 58 -10.78 0.24 -2.56
C THR A 58 -9.53 -0.53 -2.19
N ILE A 59 -8.58 -0.63 -3.13
CA ILE A 59 -7.23 -1.10 -2.87
C ILE A 59 -6.30 0.11 -2.80
N SER A 60 -5.46 0.18 -1.78
CA SER A 60 -4.49 1.25 -1.63
C SER A 60 -3.49 1.25 -2.81
N PRO A 61 -3.18 2.42 -3.40
CA PRO A 61 -2.15 2.50 -4.42
C PRO A 61 -0.76 2.34 -3.79
N GLY A 62 0.22 1.96 -4.60
CA GLY A 62 1.63 2.11 -4.20
C GLY A 62 2.01 3.59 -4.14
N HIS A 63 2.84 3.96 -3.17
CA HIS A 63 3.25 5.34 -2.89
C HIS A 63 4.77 5.47 -2.74
N ASP A 64 5.34 6.60 -3.14
CA ASP A 64 6.79 6.73 -3.33
C ASP A 64 7.56 7.12 -2.06
N CYS A 65 6.90 7.63 -1.02
CA CYS A 65 7.53 7.94 0.26
C CYS A 65 6.60 7.79 1.46
N CYS A 66 7.16 7.77 2.68
CA CYS A 66 6.37 7.73 3.90
C CYS A 66 5.83 9.11 4.23
N GLU A 67 4.53 9.30 4.13
CA GLU A 67 3.90 10.57 4.46
C GLU A 67 2.41 10.41 4.83
N THR A 68 1.88 11.44 5.50
CA THR A 68 0.44 11.61 5.68
C THR A 68 -0.11 12.38 4.50
N VAL A 69 -1.01 11.75 3.75
CA VAL A 69 -1.66 12.32 2.57
C VAL A 69 -3.08 12.76 2.89
N LYS A 70 -3.58 13.70 2.08
CA LYS A 70 -4.98 14.07 2.08
C LYS A 70 -5.75 13.14 1.14
N VAL A 71 -6.83 12.55 1.61
CA VAL A 71 -7.72 11.70 0.80
C VAL A 71 -9.06 12.40 0.61
N ALA A 72 -9.46 12.60 -0.64
CA ALA A 72 -10.78 13.12 -0.99
C ALA A 72 -11.65 11.99 -1.56
N LEU A 73 -12.89 11.88 -1.07
CA LEU A 73 -13.93 11.08 -1.68
C LEU A 73 -14.68 11.91 -2.71
N CYS A 74 -14.60 11.50 -3.97
CA CYS A 74 -15.20 12.18 -5.09
C CYS A 74 -16.41 11.39 -5.59
N ALA A 75 -17.56 12.05 -5.71
CA ALA A 75 -18.78 11.51 -6.32
C ALA A 75 -18.88 11.96 -7.78
N SER A 76 -19.12 11.00 -8.68
CA SER A 76 -19.35 11.25 -10.10
C SER A 76 -20.71 10.69 -10.50
N ARG A 77 -21.49 11.49 -11.22
CA ARG A 77 -22.80 11.14 -11.77
C ARG A 77 -22.88 11.63 -13.20
N GLU A 78 -23.48 10.84 -14.08
CA GLU A 78 -23.62 11.21 -15.49
C GLU A 78 -24.34 12.57 -15.64
N GLY A 79 -23.81 13.43 -16.52
CA GLY A 79 -24.34 14.77 -16.76
C GLY A 79 -24.07 15.80 -15.66
N HIS A 80 -23.35 15.45 -14.60
CA HIS A 80 -23.04 16.34 -13.48
C HIS A 80 -21.52 16.48 -13.26
N PRO A 81 -21.05 17.63 -12.72
CA PRO A 81 -19.66 17.78 -12.30
C PRO A 81 -19.29 16.78 -11.20
N VAL A 82 -18.01 16.38 -11.15
CA VAL A 82 -17.47 15.61 -10.03
C VAL A 82 -17.40 16.51 -8.79
N LEU A 83 -17.89 16.00 -7.66
CA LEU A 83 -17.92 16.73 -6.40
C LEU A 83 -17.09 16.01 -5.34
N VAL A 84 -16.31 16.77 -4.57
CA VAL A 84 -15.68 16.26 -3.34
C VAL A 84 -16.73 16.29 -2.24
N VAL A 85 -17.06 15.12 -1.70
CA VAL A 85 -18.12 14.97 -0.70
C VAL A 85 -17.57 14.76 0.71
N ALA A 86 -16.36 14.25 0.84
CA ALA A 86 -15.68 14.08 2.12
C ALA A 86 -14.17 14.09 1.96
N GLU A 87 -13.47 14.41 3.05
CA GLU A 87 -12.01 14.40 3.12
C GLU A 87 -11.55 13.78 4.44
N GLU A 88 -10.39 13.11 4.42
CA GLU A 88 -9.77 12.49 5.59
C GLU A 88 -8.25 12.39 5.38
N SER A 89 -7.50 12.19 6.45
CA SER A 89 -6.06 11.91 6.39
C SER A 89 -5.78 10.42 6.34
N PHE A 90 -4.73 10.03 5.61
CA PHE A 90 -4.29 8.65 5.47
C PHE A 90 -2.76 8.59 5.46
N GLN A 91 -2.17 7.55 6.03
CA GLN A 91 -0.71 7.45 6.14
C GLN A 91 -0.13 6.34 5.26
N PHE A 92 0.87 6.68 4.45
CA PHE A 92 1.73 5.70 3.81
C PHE A 92 2.95 5.44 4.69
N VAL A 93 3.24 4.16 4.97
CA VAL A 93 4.28 3.75 5.92
C VAL A 93 5.25 2.74 5.33
N GLN A 94 6.47 2.74 5.85
CA GLN A 94 7.39 1.62 5.74
C GLN A 94 7.08 0.65 6.87
N ASP A 95 6.61 -0.54 6.50
CA ASP A 95 6.34 -1.64 7.43
C ASP A 95 7.52 -2.62 7.47
N GLU A 96 7.45 -3.61 8.35
CA GLU A 96 8.55 -4.56 8.51
C GLU A 96 8.81 -5.38 7.24
N ALA A 97 7.80 -5.60 6.39
CA ALA A 97 7.96 -6.31 5.13
C ALA A 97 8.79 -5.48 4.13
N TYR A 98 8.58 -4.17 4.08
CA TYR A 98 9.40 -3.27 3.29
C TYR A 98 10.84 -3.19 3.79
N ASP A 99 11.04 -3.10 5.11
CA ASP A 99 12.39 -3.13 5.71
C ASP A 99 13.11 -4.44 5.41
N ALA A 100 12.40 -5.57 5.51
CA ALA A 100 12.94 -6.88 5.15
C ALA A 100 13.32 -6.95 3.67
N ALA A 101 12.47 -6.43 2.77
CA ALA A 101 12.77 -6.37 1.34
C ALA A 101 14.02 -5.51 1.07
N GLN A 102 14.14 -4.34 1.70
CA GLN A 102 15.33 -3.49 1.57
C GLN A 102 16.59 -4.17 2.07
N PHE A 103 16.52 -4.83 3.22
CA PHE A 103 17.65 -5.58 3.77
C PHE A 103 18.09 -6.69 2.82
N LEU A 104 17.15 -7.52 2.35
CA LEU A 104 17.42 -8.60 1.42
C LEU A 104 18.00 -8.08 0.09
N ALA A 105 17.47 -6.97 -0.43
CA ALA A 105 18.00 -6.34 -1.63
C ALA A 105 19.43 -5.84 -1.44
N THR A 106 19.72 -5.20 -0.31
CA THR A 106 21.05 -4.66 0.03
C THR A 106 22.08 -5.78 0.24
N CYS A 107 21.64 -6.93 0.77
CA CYS A 107 22.49 -8.07 1.06
C CYS A 107 22.57 -9.09 -0.08
N ALA A 108 21.98 -8.81 -1.25
CA ALA A 108 22.09 -9.68 -2.42
C ALA A 108 23.57 -9.98 -2.73
N GLY A 109 23.92 -11.25 -2.90
CA GLY A 109 25.31 -11.71 -3.09
C GLY A 109 26.22 -11.71 -1.85
N ASN A 110 25.80 -11.14 -0.71
CA ASN A 110 26.59 -11.14 0.53
C ASN A 110 26.20 -12.32 1.43
N GLN A 111 26.86 -13.47 1.23
CA GLN A 111 26.60 -14.68 2.00
C GLN A 111 26.79 -14.51 3.51
N GLN A 112 27.72 -13.66 3.95
CA GLN A 112 27.94 -13.42 5.38
C GLN A 112 26.75 -12.69 6.01
N ALA A 113 26.25 -11.65 5.33
CA ALA A 113 25.07 -10.91 5.78
C ALA A 113 23.81 -11.80 5.83
N LEU A 114 23.61 -12.63 4.81
CA LEU A 114 22.49 -13.58 4.78
C LEU A 114 22.66 -14.73 5.79
N ASN A 115 23.88 -15.11 6.16
CA ASN A 115 24.08 -16.08 7.23
C ASN A 115 23.59 -15.56 8.59
N PHE A 116 23.51 -14.24 8.78
CA PHE A 116 22.88 -13.70 9.99
C PHE A 116 21.39 -14.01 10.01
N THR A 117 20.64 -13.98 8.90
CA THR A 117 19.19 -14.26 8.93
C THR A 117 18.81 -15.67 9.39
N ARG A 118 19.78 -16.59 9.52
CA ARG A 118 19.59 -17.92 10.12
C ARG A 118 19.12 -17.88 11.58
N PHE A 119 19.25 -16.76 12.29
CA PHE A 119 18.61 -16.63 13.61
C PHE A 119 17.08 -16.63 13.52
N LEU A 120 16.50 -16.23 12.38
CA LEU A 120 15.05 -16.21 12.16
C LEU A 120 14.45 -17.61 12.12
N ASP A 121 15.23 -18.64 11.79
CA ASP A 121 14.79 -20.04 11.85
C ASP A 121 14.32 -20.44 13.26
N ARG A 122 14.89 -19.81 14.29
CA ARG A 122 14.54 -20.08 15.70
C ARG A 122 13.27 -19.35 16.15
N SER A 123 12.86 -18.32 15.43
CA SER A 123 11.66 -17.52 15.68
C SER A 123 10.65 -17.66 14.54
N ARG A 124 10.68 -18.78 13.82
CA ARG A 124 9.86 -18.99 12.64
C ARG A 124 8.37 -18.91 13.03
N PRO A 125 7.58 -18.05 12.39
CA PRO A 125 6.17 -17.97 12.69
C PRO A 125 5.44 -19.22 12.13
N PRO A 126 4.19 -19.47 12.56
CA PRO A 126 3.32 -20.49 11.97
C PRO A 126 3.32 -20.47 10.44
N ALA A 127 3.11 -21.60 9.78
CA ALA A 127 3.23 -21.71 8.31
C ALA A 127 2.36 -20.70 7.54
N ALA A 128 1.13 -20.45 8.00
CA ALA A 128 0.25 -19.45 7.38
C ALA A 128 0.80 -18.01 7.46
N ASP A 129 1.52 -17.68 8.53
CA ASP A 129 2.14 -16.38 8.70
C ASP A 129 3.40 -16.24 7.83
N VAL A 130 4.05 -17.37 7.49
CA VAL A 130 5.18 -17.40 6.55
C VAL A 130 4.70 -17.09 5.14
N ASP A 131 3.62 -17.73 4.67
CA ASP A 131 3.08 -17.48 3.33
C ASP A 131 2.61 -16.02 3.18
N PHE A 132 1.92 -15.51 4.22
CA PHE A 132 1.50 -14.11 4.27
C PHE A 132 2.68 -13.12 4.27
N LEU A 133 3.76 -13.44 4.99
CA LEU A 133 4.96 -12.62 5.02
C LEU A 133 5.69 -12.65 3.67
N ASP A 134 5.78 -13.81 3.02
CA ASP A 134 6.41 -13.97 1.70
C ASP A 134 5.69 -13.12 0.64
N GLU A 135 4.36 -13.14 0.61
CA GLU A 135 3.55 -12.31 -0.27
C GLU A 135 3.85 -10.81 -0.07
N LYS A 136 3.84 -10.35 1.19
CA LYS A 136 4.14 -8.95 1.50
C LYS A 136 5.56 -8.53 1.15
N VAL A 137 6.55 -9.37 1.46
CA VAL A 137 7.96 -9.10 1.12
C VAL A 137 8.14 -9.07 -0.40
N ALA A 138 7.48 -9.97 -1.14
CA ALA A 138 7.51 -9.97 -2.60
C ALA A 138 6.88 -8.70 -3.21
N LEU A 139 5.74 -8.24 -2.67
CA LEU A 139 5.12 -6.97 -3.06
C LEU A 139 6.05 -5.79 -2.76
N ALA A 140 6.63 -5.75 -1.57
CA ALA A 140 7.59 -4.72 -1.19
C ALA A 140 8.82 -4.69 -2.12
N PHE A 141 9.37 -5.85 -2.48
CA PHE A 141 10.49 -5.97 -3.41
C PHE A 141 10.19 -5.37 -4.79
N ARG A 142 8.98 -5.60 -5.32
CA ARG A 142 8.54 -5.02 -6.60
C ARG A 142 8.46 -3.50 -6.56
N HIS A 143 8.26 -2.94 -5.36
CA HIS A 143 8.14 -1.51 -5.14
C HIS A 143 9.49 -0.82 -4.87
N LEU A 144 10.56 -1.59 -4.61
CA LEU A 144 11.89 -1.02 -4.40
C LEU A 144 12.42 -0.35 -5.67
N LYS A 145 13.00 0.83 -5.50
CA LYS A 145 13.78 1.51 -6.55
C LYS A 145 15.20 0.95 -6.57
N LEU A 146 15.35 -0.22 -7.20
CA LEU A 146 16.64 -0.89 -7.32
C LEU A 146 17.48 -0.27 -8.47
N PRO A 147 18.81 -0.18 -8.32
CA PRO A 147 19.71 0.19 -9.41
C PRO A 147 19.56 -0.76 -10.61
N ALA A 148 19.86 -0.28 -11.82
CA ALA A 148 19.70 -1.08 -13.04
C ALA A 148 20.62 -2.33 -13.07
N GLU A 149 21.76 -2.24 -12.39
CA GLU A 149 22.75 -3.29 -12.22
C GLU A 149 22.43 -4.29 -11.10
N TRP A 150 21.37 -4.03 -10.33
CA TRP A 150 21.00 -4.89 -9.20
C TRP A 150 20.57 -6.27 -9.68
N ASN A 151 21.10 -7.31 -9.05
CA ASN A 151 20.72 -8.69 -9.30
C ASN A 151 20.99 -9.56 -8.05
N VAL A 152 20.36 -10.74 -8.00
CA VAL A 152 20.42 -11.65 -6.83
C VAL A 152 21.82 -12.22 -6.58
N LEU A 153 22.67 -12.28 -7.60
CA LEU A 153 24.06 -12.76 -7.47
C LEU A 153 24.97 -11.69 -6.82
N GLY A 154 24.50 -10.44 -6.73
CA GLY A 154 25.28 -9.30 -6.28
C GLY A 154 26.04 -8.62 -7.42
N ALA A 155 26.78 -7.56 -7.11
CA ALA A 155 27.75 -6.98 -8.03
C ALA A 155 28.96 -7.93 -8.14
N ASP A 156 29.44 -8.18 -9.36
CA ASP A 156 30.65 -8.97 -9.60
C ASP A 156 31.81 -8.45 -8.74
N GLN A 157 32.31 -9.27 -7.81
CA GLN A 157 33.52 -8.99 -7.04
C GLN A 157 34.78 -9.32 -7.84
N SER A 158 34.82 -8.95 -9.12
CA SER A 158 36.03 -9.09 -9.93
C SER A 158 36.66 -7.74 -10.22
N LEU A 159 37.47 -7.26 -9.26
CA LEU A 159 38.69 -6.48 -9.50
C LEU A 159 39.73 -6.85 -8.45
#